data_AF-A0A5C8K4A5-F1
#
_entry.id   AF-A0A5C8K4A5-F1
#
_cell.length_a   1.000
_cell.length_b   1.000
_cell.length_c   1.000
_cell.angle_alpha   90.00
_cell.angle_beta   90.00
_cell.angle_gamma   90.00
#
_symmetry.space_group_name_H-M   'P 1'
#
loop_
_entity.id
_entity.type
_entity.pdbx_description
1 polymer ?
#
loop_
_entity_poly.entity_id
_entity_poly.type
_entity_poly.pdbx_seq_one_letter_code
_entity_poly.pdbx_strand_id
1 'polypeptide(L)'
;MSVLLKDIYNKALVQRLSTNLSQHYPMFQQQEFIQAVLDELWERRELKERMRHITRCVHRFLPLPYTQQLDVLYNIAPGYTGLAGIIFPDFVEVYGLEYYEESVAALAAFTSYSSSEFAVRPFIQLHPAPMMEQMQRWATHENHLLRRLASEGCRPRLPWAIGLPDLRKDPSPVLPILEALKADSSELCTEKRSQ
;
A
#
# COMPACT_ATOMS: atom_id res chain seq x y z
N MET A 1 -0.72 -29.41 -7.57
CA MET A 1 -0.08 -28.71 -6.43
C MET A 1 -0.80 -27.39 -6.24
N SER A 2 -1.33 -27.11 -5.05
CA SER A 2 -1.98 -25.82 -4.76
C SER A 2 -0.91 -24.75 -4.61
N VAL A 3 -1.06 -23.64 -5.32
CA VAL A 3 -0.18 -22.47 -5.20
C VAL A 3 -0.41 -21.82 -3.84
N LEU A 4 0.66 -21.56 -3.07
CA LEU A 4 0.52 -20.88 -1.78
C LEU A 4 0.31 -19.38 -2.01
N LEU A 5 -0.41 -18.72 -1.10
CA LEU A 5 -0.67 -17.28 -1.23
C LEU A 5 0.62 -16.45 -1.31
N LYS A 6 1.68 -16.88 -0.61
CA LYS A 6 3.00 -16.23 -0.65
C LYS A 6 3.68 -16.27 -2.03
N ASP A 7 3.27 -17.20 -2.90
CA ASP A 7 3.86 -17.38 -4.25
C ASP A 7 3.32 -16.37 -5.27
N ILE A 8 2.43 -15.46 -4.84
CA ILE A 8 2.17 -14.20 -5.56
C ILE A 8 3.48 -13.44 -5.74
N TYR A 9 4.31 -13.39 -4.69
CA TYR A 9 5.69 -12.95 -4.80
C TYR A 9 6.55 -14.16 -5.16
N ASN A 10 6.92 -14.24 -6.43
CA ASN A 10 7.76 -15.30 -6.98
C ASN A 10 8.90 -14.72 -7.83
N LYS A 11 9.80 -15.59 -8.27
CA LYS A 11 10.96 -15.21 -9.10
C LYS A 11 10.58 -14.41 -10.35
N ALA A 12 9.49 -14.76 -11.04
CA ALA A 12 9.06 -14.07 -12.25
C ALA A 12 8.60 -12.63 -11.94
N LEU A 13 7.88 -12.42 -10.84
CA LEU A 13 7.52 -11.08 -10.37
C LEU A 13 8.76 -10.26 -10.04
N VAL A 14 9.73 -10.84 -9.31
CA VAL A 14 10.98 -10.15 -8.92
C VAL A 14 11.81 -9.78 -10.15
N GLN A 15 11.90 -10.66 -11.14
CA GLN A 15 12.57 -10.38 -12.42
C GLN A 15 11.89 -9.24 -13.17
N ARG A 16 10.56 -9.26 -13.28
CA ARG A 16 9.80 -8.17 -13.91
C ARG A 16 9.99 -6.85 -13.17
N LEU A 17 9.99 -6.87 -11.85
CA LEU A 17 10.22 -5.70 -11.01
C LEU A 17 11.62 -5.12 -11.25
N SER A 18 12.64 -5.98 -11.26
CA SER A 18 14.02 -5.60 -11.60
C SER A 18 14.11 -4.93 -12.97
N THR A 19 13.51 -5.54 -14.01
CA THR A 19 13.53 -4.99 -15.37
C THR A 19 12.88 -3.61 -15.41
N ASN A 20 11.68 -3.46 -14.85
CA ASN A 20 10.96 -2.18 -14.87
C ASN A 20 11.71 -1.11 -14.07
N LEU A 21 12.28 -1.44 -12.90
CA LEU A 21 13.09 -0.50 -12.12
C LEU A 21 14.30 0.00 -12.94
N SER A 22 14.98 -0.90 -13.66
CA SER A 22 16.13 -0.52 -14.48
C SER A 22 15.81 0.40 -15.66
N GLN A 23 14.57 0.36 -16.17
CA GLN A 23 14.12 1.26 -17.23
C GLN A 23 13.94 2.70 -16.75
N HIS A 24 13.64 2.89 -15.46
CA HIS A 24 13.41 4.19 -14.84
C HIS A 24 14.58 4.68 -13.97
N TYR A 25 15.56 3.80 -13.70
CA TYR A 25 16.82 4.13 -13.03
C TYR A 25 17.98 3.41 -13.72
N PRO A 26 18.69 4.03 -14.69
CA PRO A 26 19.71 3.34 -15.50
C PRO A 26 20.89 2.75 -14.72
N MET A 27 21.18 3.29 -13.53
CA MET A 27 22.23 2.77 -12.64
C MET A 27 21.76 1.58 -11.77
N PHE A 28 20.56 1.06 -12.01
CA PHE A 28 19.99 -0.04 -11.25
C PHE A 28 20.75 -1.36 -11.47
N GLN A 29 21.23 -1.94 -10.38
CA GLN A 29 21.99 -3.19 -10.35
C GLN A 29 21.02 -4.39 -10.34
N GLN A 30 20.51 -4.76 -11.51
CA GLN A 30 19.44 -5.76 -11.65
C GLN A 30 19.78 -7.12 -11.05
N GLN A 31 20.98 -7.64 -11.34
CA GLN A 31 21.37 -8.99 -10.92
C GLN A 31 21.53 -9.05 -9.39
N GLU A 32 22.15 -8.02 -8.82
CA GLU A 32 22.37 -7.84 -7.40
C GLU A 32 21.04 -7.64 -6.66
N PHE A 33 20.09 -6.89 -7.24
CA PHE A 33 18.74 -6.74 -6.70
C PHE A 33 18.01 -8.08 -6.63
N ILE A 34 18.00 -8.84 -7.73
CA ILE A 34 17.32 -10.16 -7.78
C ILE A 34 17.95 -11.11 -6.74
N GLN A 35 19.27 -11.14 -6.62
CA GLN A 35 19.97 -11.94 -5.61
C GLN A 35 19.66 -11.50 -4.19
N ALA A 36 19.57 -10.19 -3.94
CA ALA A 36 19.22 -9.66 -2.61
C ALA A 36 17.77 -9.98 -2.22
N VAL A 37 16.83 -9.94 -3.16
CA VAL A 37 15.43 -10.29 -2.90
C VAL A 37 15.28 -11.80 -2.68
N LEU A 38 15.84 -12.61 -3.58
CA LEU A 38 15.76 -14.08 -3.54
C LEU A 38 16.92 -14.67 -2.72
N ASP A 39 17.08 -14.17 -1.49
CA ASP A 39 18.11 -14.60 -0.55
C ASP A 39 17.89 -16.04 -0.06
N GLU A 40 18.84 -16.56 0.73
CA GLU A 40 18.76 -17.91 1.31
C GLU A 40 17.55 -18.13 2.24
N LEU A 41 16.91 -17.05 2.71
CA LEU A 41 15.73 -17.10 3.57
C LEU A 41 14.42 -17.03 2.77
N TRP A 42 14.46 -16.78 1.46
CA TRP A 42 13.29 -16.51 0.62
C TRP A 42 12.19 -17.58 0.72
N GLU A 43 12.56 -18.85 0.70
CA GLU A 43 11.61 -19.96 0.80
C GLU A 43 10.92 -20.04 2.17
N ARG A 44 11.60 -19.54 3.21
CA ARG A 44 11.08 -19.49 4.59
C ARG A 44 10.20 -18.27 4.86
N ARG A 45 10.33 -17.20 4.07
CA ARG A 45 9.54 -15.98 4.22
C ARG A 45 8.08 -16.24 3.87
N GLU A 46 7.19 -15.80 4.74
CA GLU A 46 5.74 -15.78 4.50
C GLU A 46 5.31 -14.52 3.73
N LEU A 47 4.03 -14.44 3.33
CA LEU A 47 3.53 -13.41 2.41
C LEU A 47 3.96 -11.96 2.77
N LYS A 48 3.69 -11.54 4.02
CA LYS A 48 4.04 -10.17 4.46
C LYS A 48 5.53 -9.96 4.61
N GLU A 49 6.29 -11.00 4.94
CA GLU A 49 7.74 -10.93 5.03
C GLU A 49 8.37 -10.79 3.63
N ARG A 50 7.85 -11.51 2.62
CA ARG A 50 8.25 -11.35 1.22
C ARG A 50 7.97 -9.93 0.73
N MET A 51 6.76 -9.43 0.97
CA MET A 51 6.37 -8.05 0.63
C MET A 51 7.33 -7.03 1.25
N ARG A 52 7.50 -7.06 2.58
CA ARG A 52 8.36 -6.10 3.31
C ARG A 52 9.83 -6.23 2.93
N HIS A 53 10.29 -7.44 2.61
CA HIS A 53 11.65 -7.67 2.12
C HIS A 53 11.88 -7.05 0.74
N ILE A 54 10.95 -7.25 -0.20
CA ILE A 54 11.00 -6.60 -1.52
C ILE A 54 11.04 -5.08 -1.36
N THR A 55 10.17 -4.50 -0.53
CA THR A 55 10.15 -3.07 -0.24
C THR A 55 11.52 -2.54 0.21
N ARG A 56 12.18 -3.24 1.14
CA ARG A 56 13.50 -2.87 1.64
C ARG A 56 14.58 -2.99 0.57
N CYS A 57 14.52 -4.02 -0.27
CA CYS A 57 15.41 -4.15 -1.42
C CYS A 57 15.21 -3.02 -2.43
N VAL A 58 13.96 -2.67 -2.76
CA VAL A 58 13.66 -1.54 -3.66
C VAL A 58 14.32 -0.26 -3.14
N HIS A 59 14.13 0.06 -1.86
CA HIS A 59 14.74 1.25 -1.26
C HIS A 59 16.28 1.23 -1.31
N ARG A 60 16.89 0.09 -0.99
CA ARG A 60 18.34 -0.07 -1.04
C ARG A 60 18.92 0.11 -2.45
N PHE A 61 18.20 -0.37 -3.47
CA PHE A 61 18.66 -0.36 -4.86
C PHE A 61 18.21 0.87 -5.66
N LEU A 62 17.39 1.74 -5.06
CA LEU A 62 17.11 3.09 -5.51
C LEU A 62 17.67 4.11 -4.50
N PRO A 63 19.00 4.33 -4.45
CA PRO A 63 19.64 5.24 -3.49
C PRO A 63 19.39 6.72 -3.86
N LEU A 64 18.12 7.11 -3.92
CA LEU A 64 17.61 8.43 -4.27
C LEU A 64 16.87 9.02 -3.06
N PRO A 65 16.65 10.34 -3.00
CA PRO A 65 15.68 10.92 -2.07
C PRO A 65 14.30 10.27 -2.18
N TYR A 66 13.56 10.20 -1.08
CA TYR A 66 12.25 9.50 -1.01
C TYR A 66 11.30 9.90 -2.15
N THR A 67 11.15 11.19 -2.42
CA THR A 67 10.27 11.70 -3.47
C THR A 67 10.70 11.25 -4.87
N GLN A 68 12.01 11.18 -5.14
CA GLN A 68 12.54 10.66 -6.40
C GLN A 68 12.37 9.13 -6.51
N GLN A 69 12.40 8.41 -5.38
CA GLN A 69 12.02 7.00 -5.39
C GLN A 69 10.54 6.86 -5.75
N LEU A 70 9.65 7.70 -5.20
CA LEU A 70 8.23 7.71 -5.58
C LEU A 70 8.04 7.96 -7.07
N ASP A 71 8.77 8.89 -7.69
CA ASP A 71 8.70 9.15 -9.14
C ASP A 71 8.97 7.87 -9.95
N VAL A 72 9.98 7.09 -9.57
CA VAL A 72 10.25 5.78 -10.19
C VAL A 72 9.09 4.82 -9.95
N LEU A 73 8.58 4.74 -8.72
CA LEU A 73 7.51 3.83 -8.34
C LEU A 73 6.17 4.14 -9.04
N TYR A 74 5.82 5.42 -9.22
CA TYR A 74 4.64 5.85 -9.97
C TYR A 74 4.63 5.30 -11.39
N ASN A 75 5.78 5.30 -12.06
CA ASN A 75 5.88 4.83 -13.43
C ASN A 75 5.70 3.32 -13.57
N ILE A 76 6.06 2.53 -12.55
CA ILE A 76 6.04 1.07 -12.63
C ILE A 76 4.82 0.43 -11.96
N ALA A 77 4.21 1.08 -10.96
CA ALA A 77 3.06 0.57 -10.21
C ALA A 77 1.87 0.11 -11.07
N PRO A 78 1.51 0.77 -12.20
CA PRO A 78 0.40 0.33 -13.05
C PRO A 78 0.53 -1.12 -13.56
N GLY A 79 1.76 -1.64 -13.66
CA GLY A 79 2.04 -3.02 -14.07
C GLY A 79 1.82 -4.09 -12.99
N TYR A 80 1.39 -3.70 -11.78
CA TYR A 80 1.26 -4.58 -10.63
C TYR A 80 -0.11 -4.40 -9.97
N THR A 81 -0.99 -5.34 -10.22
CA THR A 81 -2.37 -5.30 -9.71
C THR A 81 -2.61 -6.30 -8.59
N GLY A 82 -3.68 -6.07 -7.83
CA GLY A 82 -4.09 -6.95 -6.74
C GLY A 82 -3.04 -7.03 -5.62
N LEU A 83 -2.94 -8.18 -4.94
CA LEU A 83 -2.05 -8.36 -3.78
C LEU A 83 -0.58 -8.11 -4.10
N ALA A 84 -0.12 -8.40 -5.32
CA ALA A 84 1.25 -8.14 -5.76
C ALA A 84 1.61 -6.65 -5.73
N GLY A 85 0.64 -5.77 -5.99
CA GLY A 85 0.82 -4.33 -5.99
C GLY A 85 0.93 -3.71 -4.59
N ILE A 86 0.75 -4.46 -3.51
CA ILE A 86 0.84 -3.91 -2.14
C ILE A 86 2.27 -3.47 -1.79
N ILE A 87 3.30 -3.94 -2.52
CA ILE A 87 4.69 -3.48 -2.35
C ILE A 87 4.84 -1.95 -2.50
N PHE A 88 4.00 -1.29 -3.31
CA PHE A 88 4.06 0.15 -3.54
C PHE A 88 3.54 0.97 -2.35
N PRO A 89 2.31 0.73 -1.84
CA PRO A 89 1.88 1.37 -0.60
C PRO A 89 2.71 0.91 0.62
N ASP A 90 3.20 -0.34 0.66
CA ASP A 90 4.11 -0.79 1.73
C ASP A 90 5.42 0.01 1.75
N PHE A 91 5.93 0.39 0.58
CA PHE A 91 7.08 1.30 0.47
C PHE A 91 6.79 2.67 1.11
N VAL A 92 5.62 3.24 0.84
CA VAL A 92 5.18 4.49 1.47
C VAL A 92 5.03 4.34 2.98
N GLU A 93 4.45 3.23 3.44
CA GLU A 93 4.31 2.91 4.87
C GLU A 93 5.66 2.91 5.61
N VAL A 94 6.70 2.37 4.97
CA VAL A 94 8.03 2.20 5.58
C VAL A 94 8.85 3.47 5.57
N TYR A 95 8.82 4.21 4.45
CA TYR A 95 9.79 5.29 4.18
C TYR A 95 9.17 6.68 4.09
N GLY A 96 7.83 6.78 4.05
CA GLY A 96 7.12 8.03 3.76
C GLY A 96 6.59 8.79 4.99
N LEU A 97 6.77 8.28 6.21
CA LEU A 97 6.14 8.88 7.40
C LEU A 97 6.56 10.34 7.66
N GLU A 98 7.73 10.76 7.18
CA GLU A 98 8.22 12.15 7.28
C GLU A 98 7.77 13.05 6.10
N TYR A 99 7.12 12.49 5.09
CA TYR A 99 6.72 13.15 3.83
C TYR A 99 5.20 13.03 3.65
N TYR A 100 4.43 13.66 4.55
CA TYR A 100 2.98 13.45 4.64
C TYR A 100 2.24 13.71 3.31
N GLU A 101 2.48 14.86 2.68
CA GLU A 101 1.75 15.27 1.48
C GLU A 101 2.04 14.35 0.29
N GLU A 102 3.32 14.06 0.04
CA GLU A 102 3.76 13.18 -1.04
C GLU A 102 3.32 11.73 -0.81
N SER A 103 3.37 11.27 0.44
CA SER A 103 2.93 9.93 0.82
C SER A 103 1.44 9.75 0.63
N VAL A 104 0.62 10.67 1.14
CA VAL A 104 -0.84 10.58 1.02
C VAL A 104 -1.28 10.63 -0.45
N ALA A 105 -0.63 11.45 -1.27
CA ALA A 105 -0.85 11.46 -2.72
C ALA A 105 -0.47 10.11 -3.36
N ALA A 106 0.69 9.53 -2.98
CA ALA A 106 1.14 8.23 -3.48
C ALA A 106 0.20 7.09 -3.08
N LEU A 107 -0.29 7.08 -1.84
CA LEU A 107 -1.26 6.09 -1.36
C LEU A 107 -2.58 6.16 -2.14
N ALA A 108 -3.03 7.36 -2.49
CA ALA A 108 -4.21 7.52 -3.35
C ALA A 108 -3.98 6.94 -4.74
N ALA A 109 -2.84 7.26 -5.37
CA ALA A 109 -2.52 6.76 -6.70
C ALA A 109 -2.39 5.22 -6.74
N PHE A 110 -1.62 4.63 -5.81
CA PHE A 110 -1.37 3.19 -5.77
C PHE A 110 -2.62 2.35 -5.46
N THR A 111 -3.61 2.95 -4.78
CA THR A 111 -4.92 2.32 -4.54
C THR A 111 -5.67 2.02 -5.84
N SER A 112 -5.36 2.69 -6.94
CA SER A 112 -6.00 2.41 -8.23
C SER A 112 -5.60 1.06 -8.83
N TYR A 113 -4.46 0.50 -8.40
CA TYR A 113 -3.92 -0.77 -8.90
C TYR A 113 -4.01 -1.90 -7.85
N SER A 114 -3.98 -1.53 -6.57
CA SER A 114 -3.99 -2.45 -5.43
C SER A 114 -4.84 -1.89 -4.27
N SER A 115 -4.34 -1.92 -3.03
CA SER A 115 -4.98 -1.28 -1.88
C SER A 115 -3.92 -0.69 -0.96
N SER A 116 -4.14 0.55 -0.53
CA SER A 116 -3.33 1.25 0.47
C SER A 116 -3.87 1.09 1.90
N GLU A 117 -4.84 0.20 2.13
CA GLU A 117 -5.56 0.05 3.41
C GLU A 117 -4.66 -0.25 4.62
N PHE A 118 -3.49 -0.87 4.41
CA PHE A 118 -2.49 -1.08 5.46
C PHE A 118 -1.65 0.18 5.68
N ALA A 119 -1.18 0.75 4.57
CA ALA A 119 -0.18 1.81 4.56
C ALA A 119 -0.70 3.16 5.04
N VAL A 120 -2.00 3.42 4.96
CA VAL A 120 -2.62 4.63 5.52
C VAL A 120 -2.63 4.65 7.05
N ARG A 121 -2.52 3.49 7.70
CA ARG A 121 -2.80 3.36 9.14
C ARG A 121 -1.74 4.00 10.03
N PRO A 122 -0.43 3.90 9.73
CA PRO A 122 0.57 4.70 10.45
C PRO A 122 0.34 6.21 10.33
N PHE A 123 -0.13 6.71 9.18
CA PHE A 123 -0.48 8.13 9.04
C PHE A 123 -1.69 8.51 9.88
N ILE A 124 -2.68 7.63 10.03
CA ILE A 124 -3.80 7.86 10.98
C ILE A 124 -3.28 7.94 12.41
N GLN A 125 -2.30 7.13 12.80
CA GLN A 125 -1.75 7.17 14.17
C GLN A 125 -0.88 8.40 14.42
N LEU A 126 -0.04 8.79 13.46
CA LEU A 126 0.88 9.93 13.59
C LEU A 126 0.19 11.28 13.38
N HIS A 127 -0.78 11.33 12.47
CA HIS A 127 -1.46 12.55 12.03
C HIS A 127 -2.98 12.36 11.99
N PRO A 128 -3.63 12.03 13.11
CA PRO A 128 -5.04 11.62 13.14
C PRO A 128 -6.00 12.65 12.56
N ALA A 129 -5.85 13.92 12.93
CA ALA A 129 -6.72 14.99 12.45
C ALA A 129 -6.63 15.18 10.92
N PRO A 130 -5.45 15.51 10.33
CA PRO A 130 -5.36 15.72 8.89
C PRO A 130 -5.60 14.45 8.07
N MET A 131 -5.23 13.27 8.59
CA MET A 131 -5.46 12.02 7.87
C MET A 131 -6.94 11.65 7.86
N MET A 132 -7.68 11.83 8.96
CA MET A 132 -9.13 11.59 8.97
C MET A 132 -9.91 12.63 8.15
N GLU A 133 -9.41 13.86 8.03
CA GLU A 133 -9.95 14.83 7.07
C GLU A 133 -9.75 14.34 5.63
N GLN A 134 -8.55 13.84 5.30
CA GLN A 134 -8.29 13.25 3.99
C GLN A 134 -9.16 12.03 3.70
N MET A 135 -9.39 11.15 4.68
CA MET A 135 -10.31 10.02 4.54
C MET A 135 -11.73 10.48 4.21
N GLN A 136 -12.22 11.54 4.86
CA GLN A 136 -13.54 12.12 4.53
C GLN A 136 -13.59 12.67 3.09
N ARG A 137 -12.53 13.34 2.62
CA ARG A 137 -12.44 13.77 1.21
C ARG A 137 -12.48 12.58 0.25
N TRP A 138 -11.74 11.52 0.57
CA TRP A 138 -11.74 10.30 -0.23
C TRP A 138 -13.08 9.57 -0.23
N ALA A 139 -13.86 9.64 0.86
CA ALA A 139 -15.19 9.05 0.97
C ALA A 139 -16.20 9.63 -0.04
N THR A 140 -15.98 10.87 -0.51
CA THR A 140 -16.82 11.52 -1.52
C THR A 140 -16.17 11.61 -2.91
N HIS A 141 -15.05 10.92 -3.12
CA HIS A 141 -14.28 11.00 -4.36
C HIS A 141 -14.97 10.25 -5.51
N GLU A 142 -14.82 10.71 -6.75
CA GLU A 142 -15.42 10.05 -7.94
C GLU A 142 -14.93 8.59 -8.13
N ASN A 143 -13.64 8.37 -7.85
CA ASN A 143 -13.02 7.05 -7.84
C ASN A 143 -13.49 6.20 -6.64
N HIS A 144 -14.27 5.15 -6.94
CA HIS A 144 -14.80 4.20 -5.95
C HIS A 144 -13.72 3.45 -5.16
N LEU A 145 -12.50 3.28 -5.69
CA LEU A 145 -11.39 2.66 -4.95
C LEU A 145 -10.88 3.55 -3.82
N LEU A 146 -10.90 4.88 -3.99
CA LEU A 146 -10.58 5.82 -2.92
C LEU A 146 -11.69 5.89 -1.87
N ARG A 147 -12.95 5.83 -2.30
CA ARG A 147 -14.09 5.71 -1.37
C ARG A 147 -13.99 4.45 -0.52
N ARG A 148 -13.64 3.32 -1.14
CA ARG A 148 -13.34 2.08 -0.43
C ARG A 148 -12.17 2.22 0.53
N LEU A 149 -11.06 2.83 0.10
CA LEU A 149 -9.90 3.08 0.97
C LEU A 149 -10.27 3.91 2.20
N ALA A 150 -11.08 4.94 2.03
CA ALA A 150 -11.55 5.78 3.12
C ALA A 150 -12.24 4.95 4.22
N SER A 151 -13.13 4.03 3.82
CA SER A 151 -13.80 3.11 4.75
C SER A 151 -12.86 2.06 5.34
N GLU A 152 -12.19 1.27 4.48
CA GLU A 152 -11.39 0.13 4.92
C GLU A 152 -10.13 0.54 5.70
N GLY A 153 -9.48 1.62 5.25
CA GLY A 153 -8.24 2.11 5.84
C GLY A 153 -8.40 2.59 7.28
N CYS A 154 -9.56 3.17 7.63
CA CYS A 154 -9.84 3.66 8.98
C CYS A 154 -10.58 2.65 9.88
N ARG A 155 -10.77 1.40 9.44
CA ARG A 155 -11.40 0.36 10.27
C ARG A 155 -10.63 0.19 11.58
N PRO A 156 -11.30 0.25 12.75
CA PRO A 156 -10.63 0.04 14.05
C PRO A 156 -9.88 -1.30 14.11
N ARG A 157 -10.45 -2.33 13.48
CA ARG A 157 -9.85 -3.66 13.31
C ARG A 157 -9.82 -4.04 11.84
N LEU A 158 -8.64 -4.27 11.31
CA LEU A 158 -8.43 -4.76 9.95
C LEU A 158 -7.48 -5.97 10.01
N PRO A 159 -7.86 -7.15 9.49
CA PRO A 159 -6.98 -8.32 9.47
C PRO A 159 -5.63 -8.02 8.82
N TRP A 160 -4.58 -8.61 9.38
CA TRP A 160 -3.18 -8.43 8.95
C TRP A 160 -2.61 -7.01 9.10
N ALA A 161 -3.40 -6.02 9.50
CA ALA A 161 -2.96 -4.64 9.67
C ALA A 161 -2.68 -4.32 11.15
N ILE A 162 -1.92 -3.24 11.39
CA ILE A 162 -1.82 -2.67 12.74
C ILE A 162 -3.20 -2.22 13.23
N GLY A 163 -3.49 -2.35 14.52
CA GLY A 163 -4.75 -1.84 15.08
C GLY A 163 -4.78 -0.32 15.10
N LEU A 164 -5.99 0.27 15.07
CA LEU A 164 -6.19 1.70 15.33
C LEU A 164 -6.87 1.85 16.71
N PRO A 165 -6.10 1.83 17.81
CA PRO A 165 -6.65 1.76 19.15
C PRO A 165 -7.48 3.00 19.50
N ASP A 166 -7.14 4.17 18.97
CA ASP A 166 -7.87 5.41 19.25
C ASP A 166 -9.23 5.43 18.55
N LEU A 167 -9.31 4.97 17.30
CA LEU A 167 -10.59 4.76 16.61
C LEU A 167 -11.42 3.62 17.21
N ARG A 168 -10.78 2.68 17.92
CA ARG A 168 -11.49 1.64 18.69
C ARG A 168 -12.10 2.23 19.97
N LYS A 169 -11.43 3.21 20.60
CA LYS A 169 -11.93 3.89 21.81
C LYS A 169 -13.04 4.87 21.45
N ASP A 170 -12.83 5.65 20.39
CA ASP A 170 -13.78 6.62 19.88
C ASP A 170 -13.95 6.45 18.35
N PRO A 171 -15.04 5.83 17.90
CA PRO A 171 -15.33 5.68 16.47
C PRO A 171 -15.90 6.95 15.83
N SER A 172 -16.12 8.04 16.59
CA SER A 172 -16.73 9.27 16.07
C SER A 172 -16.09 9.82 14.79
N PRO A 173 -14.75 9.76 14.58
CA PRO A 173 -14.14 10.25 13.34
C PRO A 173 -14.46 9.42 12.09
N VAL A 174 -14.90 8.17 12.28
CA VAL A 174 -15.23 7.23 11.18
C VAL A 174 -16.69 7.40 10.75
N LEU A 175 -17.58 7.87 11.63
CA LEU A 175 -19.02 7.97 11.35
C LEU A 175 -19.36 8.83 10.13
N PRO A 176 -18.74 10.01 9.90
CA PRO A 176 -19.01 10.81 8.71
C PRO A 176 -18.67 10.09 7.40
N ILE A 177 -17.59 9.29 7.40
CA ILE A 177 -17.17 8.47 6.25
C ILE A 177 -18.23 7.41 5.95
N LEU A 178 -18.69 6.70 6.99
CA LEU A 178 -19.70 5.64 6.82
C LEU A 178 -21.04 6.20 6.35
N GLU A 179 -21.46 7.36 6.87
CA GLU A 179 -22.72 7.99 6.43
C GLU A 179 -22.62 8.46 4.97
N ALA A 180 -21.49 9.04 4.55
CA ALA A 180 -21.25 9.42 3.15
C ALA A 180 -21.35 8.22 2.19
N LEU A 181 -20.89 7.04 2.63
CA LEU A 181 -20.85 5.81 1.82
C LEU A 181 -22.11 4.95 1.92
N LYS A 182 -23.11 5.38 2.70
CA LYS A 182 -24.36 4.63 2.93
C LYS A 182 -25.23 4.50 1.68
N ALA A 183 -25.14 5.48 0.77
CA ALA A 183 -25.84 5.46 -0.51
C ALA A 183 -24.91 5.18 -1.70
N ASP A 184 -23.67 4.74 -1.46
CA ASP A 184 -22.72 4.45 -2.53
C ASP A 184 -23.26 3.35 -3.46
N SER A 185 -23.18 3.59 -4.77
CA SER A 185 -23.65 2.67 -5.80
C SER A 185 -22.67 1.53 -6.08
N SER A 186 -21.43 1.62 -5.59
CA SER A 186 -20.42 0.57 -5.75
C SER A 186 -20.65 -0.58 -4.77
N GLU A 187 -20.88 -1.80 -5.29
CA GLU A 187 -21.00 -3.03 -4.47
C GLU A 187 -19.80 -3.22 -3.53
N LEU A 188 -18.58 -2.87 -3.99
CA LEU A 188 -17.34 -2.96 -3.21
C LEU A 188 -17.34 -2.07 -1.95
N CYS A 189 -18.15 -1.02 -1.92
CA CYS A 189 -18.30 -0.13 -0.77
C CYS A 189 -19.48 -0.52 0.13
N THR A 190 -20.43 -1.30 -0.36
CA THR A 190 -21.67 -1.66 0.36
C THR A 190 -21.64 -3.04 1.03
N GLU A 191 -20.88 -4.00 0.50
CA GLU A 191 -20.83 -5.39 1.01
C GLU A 191 -20.25 -5.54 2.44
N LYS A 192 -19.53 -4.53 2.96
CA LYS A 192 -18.74 -4.67 4.20
C LYS A 192 -19.31 -3.94 5.42
N ARG A 193 -20.59 -3.57 5.35
CA ARG A 193 -21.38 -2.91 6.42
C ARG A 193 -21.59 -3.76 7.69
N SER A 194 -21.24 -5.05 7.66
CA SER A 194 -21.70 -6.04 8.65
C SER A 194 -20.62 -6.54 9.63
N GLN A 195 -19.44 -5.91 9.73
CA GLN A 195 -18.34 -6.36 10.60
C GLN A 195 -17.68 -5.26 11.43
#